data_AF-A0A8C0DH53-F1
#
_entry.id   AF-A0A8C0DH53-F1
#
_cell.length_a   1.000
_cell.length_b   1.000
_cell.length_c   1.000
_cell.angle_alpha   90.00
_cell.angle_beta   90.00
_cell.angle_gamma   90.00
#
_symmetry.space_group_name_H-M   'P 1'
#
loop_
_entity.id
_entity.type
_entity.pdbx_description
1 polymer ?
#
loop_
_entity_poly.entity_id
_entity_poly.type
_entity_poly.pdbx_seq_one_letter_code
_entity_poly.pdbx_strand_id
1 'polypeptide(L)'
;ATSWGHCHPFPRAEFRDVAVSQGLTEQDATSWSKGKLCELLVGIAVENEAGGCEISELRQVEGEASCSRRKGKLIFFYEWNIKLGWKGIIKESGNLHCERFGAKIF
;
A
#
# COMPACT_ATOMS: atom_id res chain seq x y z
N ALA A 1 9.23 -24.37 6.30
CA ALA A 1 9.07 -23.72 4.99
C ALA A 1 7.90 -22.76 5.08
N THR A 2 8.14 -21.55 5.61
CA THR A 2 7.14 -20.49 5.71
C THR A 2 6.89 -19.97 4.30
N SER A 3 5.76 -20.40 3.74
CA SER A 3 5.19 -19.83 2.52
C SER A 3 4.96 -18.35 2.80
N TRP A 4 5.87 -17.51 2.31
CA TRP A 4 5.61 -16.10 2.14
C TRP A 4 4.30 -16.01 1.37
N GLY A 5 3.24 -15.52 2.02
CA GLY A 5 2.03 -15.12 1.31
C GLY A 5 2.51 -14.25 0.17
N HIS A 6 2.31 -14.72 -1.06
CA HIS A 6 2.77 -14.06 -2.25
C HIS A 6 2.43 -12.58 -2.11
N CYS A 7 3.44 -11.72 -1.91
CA CYS A 7 3.27 -10.29 -2.11
C CYS A 7 2.79 -10.18 -3.55
N HIS A 8 1.47 -10.05 -3.72
CA HIS A 8 0.89 -9.86 -5.03
C HIS A 8 1.62 -8.64 -5.60
N PRO A 9 2.33 -8.80 -6.73
CA PRO A 9 2.99 -7.68 -7.34
C PRO A 9 1.93 -6.62 -7.55
N PHE A 10 2.17 -5.42 -7.01
CA PHE A 10 1.36 -4.21 -7.21
C PHE A 10 0.72 -4.28 -8.60
N PRO A 11 -0.62 -4.22 -8.74
CA PRO A 11 -1.27 -4.56 -10.00
C PRO A 11 -0.94 -3.50 -11.06
N ARG A 12 0.20 -3.69 -11.73
CA ARG A 12 0.71 -2.87 -12.84
C ARG A 12 -0.27 -2.88 -14.02
N ALA A 13 -1.14 -3.90 -14.08
CA ALA A 13 -2.26 -3.98 -15.01
C ALA A 13 -3.38 -2.98 -14.68
N GLU A 14 -3.82 -2.88 -13.42
CA GLU A 14 -4.93 -1.99 -13.02
C GLU A 14 -4.56 -0.50 -13.15
N PHE A 15 -3.32 -0.12 -12.83
CA PHE A 15 -2.85 1.26 -13.04
C PHE A 15 -2.84 1.62 -14.53
N ARG A 16 -2.62 0.64 -15.41
CA ARG A 16 -2.65 0.82 -16.86
C ARG A 16 -4.05 1.17 -17.37
N ASP A 17 -5.10 0.62 -16.77
CA ASP A 17 -6.48 0.84 -17.20
C ASP A 17 -6.95 2.26 -16.90
N VAL A 18 -6.55 2.84 -15.75
CA VAL A 18 -6.79 4.26 -15.43
C VAL A 18 -6.19 5.15 -16.53
N ALA A 19 -4.92 4.90 -16.88
CA ALA A 19 -4.18 5.73 -17.80
C ALA A 19 -4.70 5.75 -19.25
N VAL A 20 -5.58 4.81 -19.66
CA VAL A 20 -6.02 4.62 -21.07
C VAL A 20 -7.27 5.42 -21.43
N SER A 21 -8.09 5.88 -20.48
CA SER A 21 -9.49 6.21 -20.79
C SER A 21 -9.81 7.57 -21.45
N GLN A 22 -8.91 8.57 -21.50
CA GLN A 22 -9.32 9.95 -21.91
C GLN A 22 -8.37 10.73 -22.84
N GLY A 23 -7.45 10.09 -23.56
CA GLY A 23 -6.73 10.75 -24.68
C GLY A 23 -5.85 11.98 -24.35
N LEU A 24 -5.61 12.32 -23.08
CA LEU A 24 -4.75 13.43 -22.64
C LEU A 24 -3.42 12.97 -22.00
N THR A 25 -2.45 13.88 -22.02
CA THR A 25 -1.01 13.67 -21.78
C THR A 25 -0.62 13.42 -20.32
N GLU A 26 -1.47 13.80 -19.35
CA GLU A 26 -1.26 13.63 -17.92
C GLU A 26 -2.62 13.43 -17.21
N GLN A 27 -2.70 12.47 -16.29
CA GLN A 27 -3.90 12.17 -15.51
C GLN A 27 -3.56 12.12 -14.02
N ASP A 28 -4.37 12.81 -13.22
CA ASP A 28 -4.34 12.69 -11.76
C ASP A 28 -4.89 11.31 -11.34
N ALA A 29 -4.07 10.57 -10.62
CA ALA A 29 -4.38 9.25 -10.06
C ALA A 29 -4.45 9.29 -8.54
N THR A 30 -4.37 10.47 -7.90
CA THR A 30 -4.30 10.65 -6.44
C THR A 30 -5.49 10.01 -5.72
N SER A 31 -6.72 10.29 -6.16
CA SER A 31 -7.91 9.74 -5.49
C SER A 31 -8.00 8.21 -5.61
N TRP A 32 -7.79 7.69 -6.82
CA TRP A 32 -7.82 6.25 -7.09
C TRP A 32 -6.73 5.51 -6.31
N SER A 33 -5.50 6.04 -6.32
CA SER A 33 -4.37 5.42 -5.62
C SER A 33 -4.51 5.48 -4.10
N LYS A 34 -5.11 6.54 -3.52
CA LYS A 34 -5.48 6.56 -2.09
C LYS A 34 -6.43 5.41 -1.73
N GLY A 35 -7.46 5.19 -2.56
CA GLY A 35 -8.37 4.06 -2.39
C GLY A 35 -7.64 2.71 -2.49
N LYS A 36 -6.79 2.57 -3.51
CA LYS A 36 -6.01 1.35 -3.73
C LYS A 36 -5.03 1.04 -2.60
N LEU A 37 -4.39 2.06 -2.03
CA LEU A 37 -3.53 1.91 -0.85
C LEU A 37 -4.32 1.39 0.36
N CYS A 38 -5.57 1.84 0.53
CA CYS A 38 -6.48 1.31 1.55
C CYS A 38 -6.77 -0.17 1.36
N GLU A 39 -7.20 -0.55 0.16
CA GLU A 39 -7.52 -1.94 -0.20
C GLU A 39 -6.31 -2.87 -0.03
N LEU A 40 -5.12 -2.41 -0.40
CA LEU A 40 -3.92 -3.26 -0.43
C LEU A 40 -3.26 -3.40 0.95
N LEU A 41 -3.26 -2.34 1.77
CA LEU A 41 -2.50 -2.33 3.02
C LEU A 41 -3.30 -2.81 4.22
N VAL A 42 -4.61 -2.51 4.31
CA VAL A 42 -5.44 -2.93 5.43
C VAL A 42 -5.70 -4.43 5.35
N GLY A 43 -5.52 -5.15 6.46
CA GLY A 43 -5.70 -6.60 6.53
C GLY A 43 -4.46 -7.41 6.14
N ILE A 44 -3.36 -6.77 5.74
CA ILE A 44 -2.07 -7.47 5.65
C ILE A 44 -1.69 -7.93 7.05
N ALA A 45 -1.57 -9.24 7.21
CA ALA A 45 -1.11 -9.89 8.43
C ALA A 45 0.21 -10.64 8.18
N VAL A 46 1.11 -10.57 9.15
CA VAL A 46 2.36 -11.33 9.20
C VAL A 46 2.34 -12.16 10.47
N GLU A 47 2.55 -13.47 10.35
CA GLU A 47 2.65 -14.37 11.49
C GLU A 47 3.98 -15.13 11.44
N ASN A 48 4.65 -15.22 12.59
CA ASN A 48 5.86 -16.00 12.79
C ASN A 48 5.81 -16.75 14.14
N GLU A 49 6.91 -17.43 14.46
CA GLU A 49 7.05 -18.18 15.72
C GLU A 49 7.06 -17.25 16.94
N ALA A 50 7.54 -16.01 16.80
CA ALA A 50 7.61 -15.02 17.86
C ALA A 50 6.29 -14.26 18.10
N GLY A 51 5.33 -14.31 17.18
CA GLY A 51 4.11 -13.51 17.26
C GLY A 51 3.39 -13.33 15.93
N GLY A 52 2.40 -12.45 15.93
CA GLY A 52 1.71 -12.02 14.72
C GLY A 52 1.37 -10.53 14.78
N CYS A 53 1.32 -9.87 13.63
CA CYS A 53 0.84 -8.50 13.50
C CYS A 53 -0.03 -8.33 12.26
N GLU A 54 -0.99 -7.42 12.34
CA GLU A 54 -1.92 -7.09 11.26
C GLU A 54 -2.10 -5.58 11.16
N ILE A 55 -2.08 -5.05 9.94
CA ILE A 55 -2.44 -3.65 9.68
C ILE A 55 -3.95 -3.50 9.83
N SER A 56 -4.38 -2.79 10.87
CA SER A 56 -5.81 -2.63 11.20
C SER A 56 -6.46 -1.47 10.49
N GLU A 57 -5.72 -0.40 10.20
CA GLU A 57 -6.29 0.82 9.63
C GLU A 57 -5.25 1.71 8.95
N LEU A 58 -5.74 2.54 8.02
CA LEU A 58 -4.98 3.59 7.35
C LEU A 58 -5.36 4.95 7.96
N ARG A 59 -4.44 5.51 8.76
CA ARG A 59 -4.72 6.71 9.57
C ARG A 59 -4.52 8.01 8.80
N GLN A 60 -3.51 8.04 7.94
CA GLN A 60 -3.15 9.23 7.18
C GLN A 60 -2.57 8.82 5.84
N VAL A 61 -3.03 9.46 4.77
CA VAL A 61 -2.49 9.33 3.41
C VAL A 61 -2.40 10.71 2.79
N GLU A 62 -1.18 11.23 2.76
CA GLU A 62 -0.86 12.52 2.16
C GLU A 62 0.09 12.32 1.01
N GLY A 63 -0.06 13.12 -0.04
CA GLY A 63 0.71 12.96 -1.26
C GLY A 63 -0.16 12.94 -2.51
N GLU A 64 0.50 12.65 -3.62
CA GLU A 64 -0.06 12.73 -4.97
C GLU A 64 0.45 11.60 -5.85
N ALA A 65 -0.36 11.25 -6.83
CA ALA A 65 0.06 10.37 -7.92
C ALA A 65 -0.49 10.88 -9.24
N SER A 66 0.34 10.85 -10.27
CA SER A 66 -0.05 11.14 -11.64
C SER A 66 0.54 10.12 -12.61
N CYS A 67 -0.08 9.98 -13.77
CA CYS A 67 0.49 9.23 -14.88
C CYS A 67 0.50 10.06 -16.15
N SER A 68 1.56 9.91 -16.95
CA SER A 68 1.74 10.64 -18.20
C SER A 68 2.19 9.72 -19.32
N ARG A 69 1.68 9.96 -20.54
CA ARG A 69 2.19 9.33 -21.76
C ARG A 69 3.17 10.27 -22.45
N ARG A 70 4.46 9.97 -22.39
CA ARG A 70 5.49 10.69 -23.15
C ARG A 70 6.24 9.74 -24.06
N LYS A 71 6.35 10.08 -25.35
CA LYS A 71 7.07 9.30 -26.38
C LYS A 71 6.67 7.80 -26.41
N GLY A 72 5.37 7.52 -26.28
CA GLY A 72 4.84 6.15 -26.26
C GLY A 72 5.16 5.35 -24.99
N LYS A 73 5.78 5.96 -23.97
CA LYS A 73 6.04 5.37 -22.67
C LYS A 73 5.07 5.94 -21.64
N LEU A 74 4.51 5.05 -20.82
CA LEU A 74 3.74 5.45 -19.65
C LEU A 74 4.74 5.72 -18.51
N ILE A 75 4.67 6.92 -17.93
CA ILE A 75 5.50 7.36 -16.82
C ILE A 75 4.56 7.58 -15.63
N PHE A 76 4.97 7.09 -14.47
CA PHE A 76 4.24 7.25 -13.21
C PHE A 76 5.04 8.17 -12.31
N PHE A 77 4.36 9.15 -11.71
CA PHE A 77 4.90 9.97 -10.64
C PHE A 77 4.03 9.72 -9.42
N TYR A 78 4.66 9.43 -8.29
CA TYR A 78 3.94 9.25 -7.04
C TYR A 78 4.85 9.65 -5.89
N GLU A 79 4.27 10.32 -4.92
CA GLU A 79 4.89 10.60 -3.63
C GLU A 79 3.80 10.40 -2.57
N TRP A 80 4.08 9.53 -1.58
CA TRP A 80 3.11 9.22 -0.53
C TRP A 80 3.77 9.28 0.85
N ASN A 81 3.08 9.93 1.79
CA ASN A 81 3.33 9.88 3.21
C ASN A 81 2.16 9.16 3.87
N ILE A 82 2.43 7.95 4.36
CA ILE A 82 1.41 7.03 4.85
C ILE A 82 1.64 6.77 6.34
N LYS A 83 0.57 6.84 7.14
CA LYS A 83 0.57 6.36 8.52
C LYS A 83 -0.45 5.26 8.69
N LEU A 84 0.03 4.13 9.22
CA LEU A 84 -0.76 2.92 9.45
C LEU A 84 -0.97 2.70 10.95
N GLY A 85 -2.12 2.16 11.30
CA GLY A 85 -2.35 1.51 12.59
C GLY A 85 -2.22 0.00 12.41
N TRP A 86 -1.53 -0.67 13.33
CA TRP A 86 -1.42 -2.11 13.35
C TRP A 86 -1.69 -2.65 14.76
N LYS A 87 -2.05 -3.94 14.83
CA LYS A 87 -2.26 -4.68 16.08
C LYS A 87 -1.41 -5.95 16.03
N GLY A 88 -0.83 -6.36 17.16
CA GLY A 88 -0.07 -7.59 17.20
C GLY A 88 -0.03 -8.27 18.56
N ILE A 89 0.40 -9.52 18.53
CA ILE A 89 0.53 -10.43 19.68
C ILE A 89 1.95 -10.96 19.66
N ILE A 90 2.64 -10.91 20.80
CA ILE A 90 3.94 -11.55 20.99
C ILE A 90 3.71 -12.87 21.71
N LYS A 91 4.21 -13.98 21.16
CA LYS A 91 4.01 -15.33 21.70
C LYS A 91 4.89 -15.64 22.92
N GLU A 92 5.97 -14.89 23.15
CA GLU A 92 6.92 -15.15 24.26
C GLU A 92 6.41 -14.77 25.66
N SER A 93 5.35 -13.98 25.76
CA SER A 93 4.71 -13.64 27.03
C SER A 93 3.34 -13.09 26.68
N GLY A 94 2.26 -13.68 27.23
CA GLY A 94 0.86 -13.46 26.82
C GLY A 94 0.27 -12.05 26.97
N ASN A 95 1.07 -11.00 26.75
CA ASN A 95 0.67 -9.61 26.68
C ASN A 95 0.50 -9.19 25.22
N LEU A 96 -0.68 -8.65 24.91
CA LEU A 96 -0.98 -7.91 23.68
C LEU A 96 -0.17 -6.61 23.68
N HIS A 97 0.91 -6.55 22.92
CA HIS A 97 1.67 -5.32 22.74
C HIS A 97 1.21 -4.62 21.47
N CYS A 98 0.46 -3.52 21.63
CA CYS A 98 0.01 -2.67 20.53
C CYS A 98 1.01 -1.51 20.38
N GLU A 99 2.08 -1.71 19.62
CA GLU A 99 3.08 -0.68 19.40
C GLU A 99 2.78 0.14 18.14
N ARG A 100 3.01 1.44 18.18
CA ARG A 100 2.62 2.38 17.11
C ARG A 100 3.85 2.69 16.28
N PHE A 101 3.98 2.10 15.09
CA PHE A 101 5.05 2.47 14.14
C PHE A 101 4.46 3.06 12.87
N GLY A 102 4.92 4.27 12.53
CA GLY A 102 4.70 4.84 11.20
C GLY A 102 5.71 4.25 10.23
N ALA A 103 5.23 3.51 9.23
CA ALA A 103 6.06 3.05 8.12
C ALA A 103 6.05 4.12 7.01
N LYS A 104 7.20 4.74 6.75
CA LYS A 104 7.36 5.63 5.60
C LYS A 104 7.69 4.76 4.38
N ILE A 105 6.71 4.61 3.49
CA ILE A 105 6.89 3.93 2.20
C ILE A 105 7.32 5.01 1.21
N PHE A 106 8.59 4.98 0.78
CA PHE A 106 9.16 5.88 -0.23
C PHE A 106 8.93 5.34 -1.64
#